data_AF-A0A2S6TRT0-F1
#
_entry.id   AF-A0A2S6TRT0-F1
#
_cell.length_a   1.000
_cell.length_b   1.000
_cell.length_c   1.000
_cell.angle_alpha   90.00
_cell.angle_beta   90.00
_cell.angle_gamma   90.00
#
_symmetry.space_group_name_H-M   'P 1'
#
loop_
_entity.id
_entity.type
_entity.pdbx_description
1 polymer ?
#
loop_
_entity_poly.entity_id
_entity_poly.type
_entity_poly.pdbx_seq_one_letter_code
_entity_poly.pdbx_strand_id
1 'polypeptide(L)'
;AQVVLLGLASCDGLASGGGLPIIKHIPGHGRALSDSHKFLPVVSASLKELQQTDFKVFKNLGHQPIAMTAHIIFTSIDDVYPATVSSKVIKGIVREYINFTGLLISDDISDNMVALRGGVAERAEAALSAGCDVVLHCNGNIKDIPDLISGAREMSDISLDRWSRALKTLNPVTPINTELLADELNSLIEGFENIN
;
A
#
# COMPACT_ATOMS: atom_id res chain seq x y z
N ALA A 1 -5.22 -16.35 8.74
CA ALA A 1 -4.13 -16.53 9.72
C ALA A 1 -2.78 -16.55 9.01
N GLN A 2 -2.57 -17.43 8.02
CA GLN A 2 -1.30 -17.57 7.30
C GLN A 2 -0.81 -16.28 6.61
N VAL A 3 -1.69 -15.55 5.90
CA VAL A 3 -1.32 -14.28 5.23
C VAL A 3 -0.80 -13.24 6.22
N VAL A 4 -1.39 -13.14 7.41
CA VAL A 4 -0.92 -12.20 8.45
C VAL A 4 0.45 -12.61 8.97
N LEU A 5 0.64 -13.90 9.26
CA LEU A 5 1.91 -14.43 9.77
C LEU A 5 3.04 -14.20 8.77
N LEU A 6 2.83 -14.54 7.50
CA LEU A 6 3.82 -14.33 6.45
C LEU A 6 4.06 -12.84 6.17
N GLY A 7 3.00 -12.04 6.16
CA GLY A 7 3.12 -10.59 5.98
C GLY A 7 3.95 -9.92 7.08
N LEU A 8 3.75 -10.32 8.34
CA LEU A 8 4.56 -9.83 9.46
C LEU A 8 6.02 -10.27 9.32
N ALA A 9 6.28 -11.55 9.03
CA ALA A 9 7.64 -12.03 8.82
C ALA A 9 8.36 -11.29 7.68
N SER A 10 7.66 -10.99 6.58
CA SER A 10 8.20 -10.16 5.50
C SER A 10 8.48 -8.73 5.94
N CYS A 11 7.60 -8.12 6.75
CA CYS A 11 7.84 -6.77 7.27
C CYS A 11 9.05 -6.74 8.20
N ASP A 12 9.17 -7.73 9.08
CA ASP A 12 10.27 -7.87 10.03
C ASP A 12 11.60 -8.07 9.31
N GLY A 13 11.64 -8.93 8.28
CA GLY A 13 12.84 -9.15 7.47
C GLY A 13 13.28 -7.92 6.67
N LEU A 14 12.34 -7.15 6.12
CA LEU A 14 12.66 -5.87 5.47
C LEU A 14 13.21 -4.88 6.50
N ALA A 15 12.59 -4.77 7.66
CA ALA A 15 13.04 -3.89 8.73
C ALA A 15 14.41 -4.28 9.27
N SER A 16 14.71 -5.57 9.45
CA SER A 16 16.02 -6.04 9.90
C SER A 16 17.12 -5.76 8.88
N GLY A 17 16.79 -5.77 7.58
CA GLY A 17 17.69 -5.35 6.51
C GLY A 17 17.89 -3.83 6.37
N GLY A 18 17.28 -3.03 7.24
CA GLY A 18 17.33 -1.56 7.18
C GLY A 18 16.37 -0.94 6.15
N GLY A 19 15.40 -1.70 5.65
CA GLY A 19 14.32 -1.21 4.78
C GLY A 19 13.09 -0.77 5.57
N LEU A 20 12.25 0.08 4.97
CA LEU A 20 10.91 0.37 5.49
C LEU A 20 9.87 -0.52 4.78
N PRO A 21 9.13 -1.37 5.50
CA PRO A 21 8.06 -2.15 4.90
C PRO A 21 6.90 -1.25 4.47
N ILE A 22 6.38 -1.52 3.26
CA ILE A 22 5.17 -0.90 2.72
C ILE A 22 4.13 -1.99 2.52
N ILE A 23 3.10 -2.04 3.37
CA ILE A 23 2.02 -3.01 3.19
C ILE A 23 1.11 -2.59 2.04
N LYS A 24 0.77 -3.53 1.15
CA LYS A 24 -0.03 -3.21 -0.03
C LYS A 24 -0.84 -4.40 -0.56
N HIS A 25 -1.92 -4.17 -1.30
CA HIS A 25 -2.60 -2.88 -1.49
C HIS A 25 -3.76 -2.74 -0.48
N ILE A 26 -3.73 -1.73 0.37
CA ILE A 26 -4.75 -1.49 1.41
C ILE A 26 -6.03 -0.92 0.77
N PRO A 27 -7.25 -1.32 1.19
CA PRO A 27 -7.58 -2.26 2.27
C PRO A 27 -7.68 -3.74 1.85
N GLY A 28 -7.37 -4.08 0.59
CA GLY A 28 -7.28 -5.46 0.12
C GLY A 28 -7.43 -5.60 -1.39
N HIS A 29 -6.54 -6.36 -2.02
CA HIS A 29 -6.55 -6.59 -3.47
C HIS A 29 -6.91 -8.02 -3.86
N GLY A 30 -6.87 -8.98 -2.92
CA GLY A 30 -6.92 -10.42 -3.22
C GLY A 30 -8.20 -10.93 -3.89
N ARG A 31 -9.27 -10.12 -3.93
CA ARG A 31 -10.54 -10.44 -4.62
C ARG A 31 -10.65 -9.84 -6.01
N ALA A 32 -9.72 -8.99 -6.42
CA ALA A 32 -9.70 -8.46 -7.77
C ALA A 32 -9.39 -9.58 -8.76
N LEU A 33 -10.30 -9.81 -9.72
CA LEU A 33 -10.15 -10.83 -10.77
C LEU A 33 -9.53 -10.26 -12.06
N SER A 34 -9.18 -8.97 -12.05
CA SER A 34 -8.64 -8.26 -13.20
C SER A 34 -7.45 -7.38 -12.81
N ASP A 35 -6.50 -7.27 -13.73
CA ASP A 35 -5.33 -6.39 -13.60
C ASP A 35 -5.74 -4.92 -13.73
N SER A 36 -5.43 -4.11 -12.72
CA SER A 36 -5.75 -2.68 -12.66
C SER A 36 -5.10 -1.85 -13.78
N HIS A 37 -4.01 -2.33 -14.38
CA HIS A 37 -3.37 -1.68 -15.54
C HIS A 37 -4.19 -1.81 -16.82
N LYS A 38 -5.14 -2.76 -16.88
CA LYS A 38 -5.94 -3.06 -18.07
C LYS A 38 -7.42 -2.77 -17.87
N PHE A 39 -7.93 -2.97 -16.67
CA PHE A 39 -9.34 -2.80 -16.33
C PHE A 39 -9.50 -2.31 -14.91
N LEU A 40 -10.53 -1.52 -14.62
CA LEU A 40 -10.85 -1.15 -13.25
C LEU A 40 -11.44 -2.35 -12.50
N PRO A 41 -10.73 -2.94 -11.51
CA PRO A 41 -11.24 -4.07 -10.78
C PRO A 41 -12.36 -3.63 -9.82
N VAL A 42 -13.41 -4.45 -9.75
CA VAL A 42 -14.59 -4.21 -8.93
C VAL A 42 -14.80 -5.38 -7.99
N VAL A 43 -14.93 -5.10 -6.70
CA VAL A 43 -15.25 -6.07 -5.66
C VAL A 43 -16.66 -5.81 -5.14
N SER A 44 -17.56 -6.76 -5.38
CA SER A 44 -18.97 -6.70 -4.97
C SER A 44 -19.27 -7.34 -3.62
N ALA A 45 -18.24 -7.82 -2.91
CA ALA A 45 -18.38 -8.43 -1.60
C ALA A 45 -18.99 -7.44 -0.59
N SER A 46 -19.78 -7.96 0.35
CA SER A 46 -20.41 -7.14 1.37
C SER A 46 -19.38 -6.54 2.33
N LEU A 47 -19.68 -5.37 2.91
CA LEU A 47 -18.81 -4.75 3.90
C LEU A 47 -18.49 -5.70 5.07
N LYS A 48 -19.48 -6.46 5.55
CA LYS A 48 -19.30 -7.44 6.63
C LYS A 48 -18.30 -8.54 6.26
N GLU A 49 -18.39 -9.04 5.03
CA GLU A 49 -17.44 -10.05 4.53
C GLU A 49 -16.03 -9.47 4.45
N LEU A 50 -15.87 -8.30 3.81
CA LEU A 50 -14.58 -7.61 3.70
C LEU A 50 -13.94 -7.33 5.07
N GLN A 51 -14.74 -6.92 6.05
CA GLN A 51 -14.31 -6.70 7.43
C GLN A 51 -13.81 -7.97 8.12
N GLN A 52 -14.36 -9.14 7.77
CA GLN A 52 -14.00 -10.44 8.34
C GLN A 52 -12.82 -11.10 7.61
N THR A 53 -12.56 -10.74 6.35
CA THR A 53 -11.49 -11.29 5.52
C THR A 53 -10.41 -10.27 5.18
N ASP A 54 -10.59 -9.49 4.13
CA ASP A 54 -9.57 -8.68 3.46
C ASP A 54 -9.07 -7.56 4.40
N PHE A 55 -10.01 -6.78 4.94
CA PHE A 55 -9.68 -5.65 5.79
C PHE A 55 -9.13 -6.13 7.13
N LYS A 56 -9.51 -7.35 7.56
CA LYS A 56 -8.97 -7.97 8.78
C LYS A 56 -7.47 -8.20 8.66
N VAL A 57 -6.96 -8.58 7.49
CA VAL A 57 -5.51 -8.76 7.28
C VAL A 57 -4.79 -7.44 7.53
N PHE A 58 -5.23 -6.36 6.88
CA PHE A 58 -4.63 -5.04 7.06
C PHE A 58 -4.82 -4.46 8.45
N LYS A 59 -5.91 -4.80 9.15
CA LYS A 59 -6.09 -4.45 10.56
C LYS A 59 -5.01 -5.07 11.46
N ASN A 60 -4.59 -6.31 11.20
CA ASN A 60 -3.49 -6.94 11.94
C ASN A 60 -2.12 -6.35 11.58
N LEU A 61 -1.99 -5.79 10.38
CA LEU A 61 -0.79 -5.09 9.90
C LEU A 61 -0.85 -3.57 10.11
N GLY A 62 -1.88 -3.04 10.76
CA GLY A 62 -2.16 -1.58 10.81
C GLY A 62 -1.12 -0.75 11.57
N HIS A 63 -0.22 -1.41 12.31
CA HIS A 63 0.91 -0.80 13.01
C HIS A 63 2.14 -0.58 12.12
N GLN A 64 2.14 -1.08 10.88
CA GLN A 64 3.23 -0.86 9.94
C GLN A 64 3.36 0.63 9.58
N PRO A 65 4.57 1.13 9.31
CA PRO A 65 4.82 2.57 9.19
C PRO A 65 4.23 3.18 7.91
N ILE A 66 4.15 2.39 6.83
CA ILE A 66 3.73 2.86 5.51
C ILE A 66 2.79 1.83 4.87
N ALA A 67 1.75 2.31 4.18
CA ALA A 67 0.86 1.50 3.36
C ALA A 67 0.63 2.13 1.99
N MET A 68 0.31 1.31 0.99
CA MET A 68 -0.04 1.75 -0.36
C MET A 68 -1.47 1.35 -0.71
N THR A 69 -2.26 2.30 -1.25
CA THR A 69 -3.69 2.09 -1.59
C THR A 69 -3.89 1.13 -2.77
N ALA A 70 -5.12 0.68 -2.98
CA ALA A 70 -5.51 -0.13 -4.13
C ALA A 70 -6.37 0.66 -5.14
N HIS A 71 -6.13 0.46 -6.43
CA HIS A 71 -7.05 0.93 -7.48
C HIS A 71 -8.21 -0.05 -7.67
N ILE A 72 -9.10 -0.18 -6.68
CA ILE A 72 -10.24 -1.09 -6.69
C ILE A 72 -11.51 -0.36 -6.25
N ILE A 73 -12.61 -0.58 -6.97
CA ILE A 73 -13.96 -0.20 -6.52
C ILE A 73 -14.47 -1.26 -5.53
N PHE A 74 -14.90 -0.81 -4.35
CA PHE A 74 -15.61 -1.64 -3.37
C PHE A 74 -17.06 -1.20 -3.33
N THR A 75 -17.95 -1.86 -4.09
CA THR A 75 -19.32 -1.37 -4.33
C THR A 75 -20.17 -1.25 -3.07
N SER A 76 -19.80 -1.97 -1.99
CA SER A 76 -20.46 -1.89 -0.70
C SER A 76 -20.08 -0.65 0.13
N ILE A 77 -19.19 0.22 -0.39
CA ILE A 77 -18.61 1.37 0.31
C ILE A 77 -18.61 2.61 -0.60
N ASP A 78 -18.03 2.47 -1.79
CA ASP A 78 -18.01 3.47 -2.85
C ASP A 78 -18.04 2.74 -4.20
N ASP A 79 -19.16 2.86 -4.91
CA ASP A 79 -19.41 2.25 -6.20
C ASP A 79 -18.96 3.12 -7.39
N VAL A 80 -18.48 4.33 -7.10
CA VAL A 80 -18.03 5.30 -8.12
C VAL A 80 -16.51 5.35 -8.19
N TYR A 81 -15.86 5.43 -7.03
CA TYR A 81 -14.44 5.73 -6.95
C TYR A 81 -13.60 4.55 -6.45
N PRO A 82 -12.45 4.26 -7.11
CA PRO A 82 -11.45 3.34 -6.58
C PRO A 82 -10.93 3.80 -5.21
N ALA A 83 -10.48 2.86 -4.38
CA ALA A 83 -10.05 3.16 -3.00
C ALA A 83 -8.98 4.26 -2.92
N THR A 84 -8.03 4.34 -3.86
CA THR A 84 -7.01 5.41 -3.93
C THR A 84 -7.60 6.83 -3.96
N VAL A 85 -8.74 7.03 -4.62
CA VAL A 85 -9.38 8.35 -4.81
C VAL A 85 -10.73 8.45 -4.11
N SER A 86 -11.10 7.46 -3.29
CA SER A 86 -12.34 7.46 -2.50
C SER A 86 -12.07 7.91 -1.07
N SER A 87 -12.53 9.12 -0.73
CA SER A 87 -12.50 9.61 0.65
C SER A 87 -13.32 8.73 1.60
N LYS A 88 -14.38 8.08 1.10
CA LYS A 88 -15.20 7.13 1.89
C LYS A 88 -14.37 5.91 2.30
N VAL A 89 -13.62 5.33 1.36
CA VAL A 89 -12.77 4.16 1.65
C VAL A 89 -11.59 4.56 2.52
N ILE A 90 -10.88 5.64 2.18
CA ILE A 90 -9.70 6.07 2.96
C ILE A 90 -10.11 6.45 4.39
N LYS A 91 -11.10 7.35 4.56
CA LYS A 91 -11.51 7.78 5.89
C LYS A 91 -12.18 6.64 6.67
N GLY A 92 -13.23 6.05 6.12
CA GLY A 92 -14.06 5.08 6.84
C GLY A 92 -13.40 3.72 7.06
N ILE A 93 -12.59 3.26 6.10
CA ILE A 93 -11.97 1.93 6.19
C ILE A 93 -10.52 2.03 6.64
N VAL A 94 -9.68 2.78 5.92
CA VAL A 94 -8.23 2.80 6.17
C VAL A 94 -7.93 3.50 7.50
N ARG A 95 -8.46 4.71 7.69
CA ARG A 95 -8.17 5.51 8.90
C ARG A 95 -9.03 5.10 10.10
N GLU A 96 -10.31 4.79 9.92
CA GLU A 96 -11.22 4.49 11.05
C GLU A 96 -11.30 2.98 11.38
N TYR A 97 -11.69 2.10 10.45
CA TYR A 97 -11.88 0.68 10.75
C TYR A 97 -10.58 -0.12 10.97
N ILE A 98 -9.62 0.04 10.05
CA ILE A 98 -8.29 -0.57 10.12
C ILE A 98 -7.44 0.14 11.18
N ASN A 99 -7.73 1.42 11.46
CA ASN A 99 -6.96 2.28 12.35
C ASN A 99 -5.51 2.47 11.88
N PHE A 100 -5.29 2.59 10.56
CA PHE A 100 -3.97 2.84 9.99
C PHE A 100 -3.58 4.32 10.18
N THR A 101 -2.63 4.56 11.08
CA THR A 101 -2.16 5.91 11.43
C THR A 101 -0.82 6.30 10.78
N GLY A 102 -0.20 5.38 10.04
CA GLY A 102 1.04 5.57 9.30
C GLY A 102 0.89 6.42 8.03
N LEU A 103 1.97 6.51 7.26
CA LEU A 103 2.01 7.23 5.98
C LEU A 103 1.26 6.42 4.91
N LEU A 104 0.32 7.06 4.21
CA LEU A 104 -0.45 6.42 3.14
C LEU A 104 0.02 6.96 1.78
N ILE A 105 0.51 6.06 0.93
CA ILE A 105 0.96 6.37 -0.42
C ILE A 105 -0.08 5.86 -1.41
N SER A 106 -0.32 6.58 -2.51
CA SER A 106 -1.11 6.03 -3.61
C SER A 106 -0.38 4.86 -4.28
N ASP A 107 -1.11 3.95 -4.90
CA ASP A 107 -0.54 3.16 -6.00
C ASP A 107 -0.33 4.05 -7.25
N ASP A 108 0.31 3.53 -8.29
CA ASP A 108 0.74 4.31 -9.44
C ASP A 108 -0.40 5.09 -10.11
N ILE A 109 -0.22 6.40 -10.28
CA ILE A 109 -1.21 7.29 -10.91
C ILE A 109 -0.87 7.63 -12.36
N SER A 110 0.15 7.00 -12.95
CA SER A 110 0.60 7.27 -14.31
C SER A 110 -0.50 7.16 -15.36
N ASP A 111 -0.29 7.79 -16.50
CA ASP A 111 -1.20 7.79 -17.66
C ASP A 111 -1.72 6.39 -18.06
N ASN A 112 -0.87 5.37 -17.97
CA ASN A 112 -1.19 3.98 -18.27
C ASN A 112 -2.10 3.31 -17.24
N MET A 113 -2.41 3.96 -16.11
CA MET A 113 -3.31 3.43 -15.10
C MET A 113 -4.78 3.63 -15.49
N VAL A 114 -5.34 2.65 -16.22
CA VAL A 114 -6.73 2.66 -16.73
C VAL A 114 -7.77 2.70 -15.61
N ALA A 115 -7.42 2.25 -14.40
CA ALA A 115 -8.32 2.24 -13.25
C ALA A 115 -8.70 3.65 -12.75
N LEU A 116 -7.95 4.70 -13.11
CA LEU A 116 -8.21 6.07 -12.70
C LEU A 116 -8.73 6.93 -13.86
N ARG A 117 -9.63 7.87 -13.53
CA ARG A 117 -10.17 8.85 -14.49
C ARG A 117 -9.33 10.13 -14.49
N GLY A 118 -9.42 10.90 -15.56
CA GLY A 118 -8.70 12.18 -15.72
C GLY A 118 -7.24 12.00 -16.13
N GLY A 119 -6.53 13.12 -16.29
CA GLY A 119 -5.09 13.16 -16.52
C GLY A 119 -4.31 13.03 -15.21
N VAL A 120 -2.98 13.08 -15.30
CA VAL A 120 -2.09 12.87 -14.15
C VAL A 120 -2.29 13.93 -13.07
N ALA A 121 -2.56 15.18 -13.46
CA ALA A 121 -2.85 16.27 -12.53
C ALA A 121 -4.13 15.98 -11.71
N GLU A 122 -5.25 15.66 -12.37
CA GLU A 122 -6.50 15.38 -11.67
C GLU A 122 -6.41 14.13 -10.79
N ARG A 123 -5.64 13.12 -11.22
CA ARG A 123 -5.40 11.91 -10.42
C ARG A 123 -4.60 12.20 -9.16
N ALA A 124 -3.55 13.03 -9.25
CA ALA A 124 -2.76 13.46 -8.11
C ALA A 124 -3.63 14.23 -7.11
N GLU A 125 -4.39 15.21 -7.59
CA GLU A 125 -5.29 16.01 -6.76
C GLU A 125 -6.35 15.13 -6.08
N ALA A 126 -6.96 14.20 -6.82
CA ALA A 126 -7.99 13.30 -6.30
C ALA A 126 -7.44 12.37 -5.21
N ALA A 127 -6.25 11.78 -5.41
CA ALA A 127 -5.64 10.89 -4.43
C ALA A 127 -5.28 11.63 -3.13
N LEU A 128 -4.69 12.82 -3.25
CA LEU A 128 -4.35 13.67 -2.11
C LEU A 128 -5.61 14.17 -1.39
N SER A 129 -6.65 14.56 -2.13
CA SER A 129 -7.92 15.03 -1.56
C SER A 129 -8.72 13.92 -0.90
N ALA A 130 -8.58 12.67 -1.35
CA ALA A 130 -9.16 11.49 -0.71
C ALA A 130 -8.48 11.14 0.63
N GLY A 131 -7.24 11.58 0.84
CA GLY A 131 -6.50 11.42 2.10
C GLY A 131 -5.21 10.61 2.01
N CYS A 132 -4.68 10.38 0.80
CA CYS A 132 -3.29 9.95 0.63
C CYS A 132 -2.34 11.06 1.10
N ASP A 133 -1.23 10.66 1.69
CA ASP A 133 -0.15 11.56 2.14
C ASP A 133 0.85 11.84 1.02
N VAL A 134 1.08 10.86 0.13
CA VAL A 134 2.03 10.93 -0.99
C VAL A 134 1.40 10.29 -2.23
N VAL A 135 1.66 10.86 -3.40
CA VAL A 135 1.28 10.28 -4.70
C VAL A 135 2.48 9.61 -5.37
N LEU A 136 2.25 8.42 -5.93
CA LEU A 136 3.26 7.64 -6.63
C LEU A 136 3.04 7.74 -8.15
N HIS A 137 4.07 8.18 -8.87
CA HIS A 137 4.11 8.18 -10.33
C HIS A 137 5.33 7.39 -10.79
N CYS A 138 5.16 6.11 -11.15
CA CYS A 138 6.27 5.18 -11.31
C CYS A 138 6.68 4.88 -12.76
N ASN A 139 5.93 5.35 -13.77
CA ASN A 139 6.28 5.15 -15.19
C ASN A 139 7.58 5.90 -15.60
N GLY A 140 8.05 6.86 -14.78
CA GLY A 140 9.25 7.65 -15.02
C GLY A 140 9.17 8.59 -16.23
N ASN A 141 7.99 8.82 -16.80
CA ASN A 141 7.80 9.68 -17.94
C ASN A 141 7.97 11.16 -17.53
N ILE A 142 9.13 11.73 -17.85
CA ILE A 142 9.49 13.11 -17.51
C ILE A 142 8.49 14.12 -18.09
N LYS A 143 7.82 13.79 -19.19
CA LYS A 143 6.83 14.68 -19.84
C LYS A 143 5.61 14.92 -18.96
N ASP A 144 5.29 13.99 -18.06
CA ASP A 144 4.12 14.07 -17.19
C ASP A 144 4.42 14.87 -15.90
N ILE A 145 5.70 15.18 -15.62
CA ILE A 145 6.13 15.85 -14.38
C ILE A 145 5.47 17.23 -14.20
N PRO A 146 5.40 18.13 -15.21
CA PRO A 146 4.75 19.42 -15.03
C PRO A 146 3.28 19.30 -14.61
N ASP A 147 2.53 18.39 -15.27
CA ASP A 147 1.12 18.14 -14.97
C ASP A 147 0.98 17.49 -13.59
N LEU A 148 1.81 16.50 -13.27
CA LEU A 148 1.87 15.88 -11.94
C LEU A 148 2.08 16.94 -10.84
N ILE A 149 3.05 17.84 -11.01
CA ILE A 149 3.34 18.90 -10.04
C ILE A 149 2.14 19.84 -9.87
N SER A 150 1.42 20.14 -10.96
CA SER A 150 0.24 21.03 -10.92
C SER A 150 -0.94 20.46 -10.11
N GLY A 151 -1.09 19.13 -10.07
CA GLY A 151 -2.10 18.44 -9.27
C GLY A 151 -1.61 17.98 -7.90
N ALA A 152 -0.29 17.95 -7.69
CA ALA A 152 0.32 17.63 -6.41
C ALA A 152 0.35 18.85 -5.47
N ARG A 153 0.66 18.60 -4.20
CA ARG A 153 0.91 19.64 -3.20
C ARG A 153 1.97 19.17 -2.23
N GLU A 154 2.57 20.11 -1.51
CA GLU A 154 3.49 19.79 -0.43
C GLU A 154 2.81 18.94 0.65
N MET A 155 3.61 18.11 1.33
CA MET A 155 3.12 17.31 2.43
C MET A 155 2.63 18.21 3.56
N SER A 156 1.43 17.91 4.06
CA SER A 156 0.88 18.58 5.23
C SER A 156 1.68 18.25 6.51
N ASP A 157 1.52 19.02 7.58
CA ASP A 157 2.17 18.76 8.88
C ASP A 157 1.91 17.34 9.40
N ILE A 158 0.68 16.83 9.25
CA ILE A 158 0.33 15.47 9.67
C ILE A 158 0.99 14.41 8.78
N SER A 159 1.15 14.68 7.49
CA SER A 159 1.86 13.80 6.55
C SER A 159 3.36 13.79 6.86
N LEU A 160 3.95 14.94 7.21
CA LEU A 160 5.34 15.06 7.64
C LEU A 160 5.60 14.36 8.98
N ASP A 161 4.67 14.44 9.93
CA ASP A 161 4.74 13.66 11.17
C ASP A 161 4.71 12.15 10.89
N ARG A 162 3.77 11.69 10.04
CA ARG A 162 3.69 10.29 9.61
C ARG A 162 4.99 9.80 8.99
N TRP A 163 5.57 10.60 8.09
CA TRP A 163 6.87 10.30 7.49
C TRP A 163 8.00 10.27 8.52
N SER A 164 8.04 11.25 9.42
CA SER A 164 9.05 11.32 10.48
C SER A 164 8.96 10.12 11.42
N ARG A 165 7.75 9.64 11.75
CA ARG A 165 7.55 8.42 12.54
C ARG A 165 7.99 7.18 11.77
N ALA A 166 7.71 7.09 10.47
CA ALA A 166 8.19 5.99 9.63
C ALA A 166 9.72 5.94 9.59
N LEU A 167 10.41 7.07 9.41
CA LEU A 167 11.87 7.11 9.42
C LEU A 167 12.48 6.66 10.75
N LYS A 168 11.81 6.91 11.88
CA LYS A 168 12.27 6.45 13.20
C LYS A 168 12.20 4.93 13.37
N THR A 169 11.50 4.20 12.51
CA THR A 169 11.49 2.73 12.52
C THR A 169 12.57 2.12 11.64
N LEU A 170 13.36 2.93 10.93
CA LEU A 170 14.47 2.45 10.12
C LEU A 170 15.58 1.93 11.03
N ASN A 171 15.93 0.66 10.92
CA ASN A 171 17.11 0.14 11.60
C ASN A 171 18.39 0.61 10.90
N PRO A 172 19.47 0.87 11.67
CA PRO A 172 20.76 1.13 11.07
C PRO A 172 21.20 -0.09 10.23
N VAL A 173 21.67 0.17 9.01
CA VAL A 173 22.23 -0.88 8.16
C VAL A 173 23.54 -1.35 8.76
N THR A 174 23.55 -2.57 9.29
CA THR A 174 24.79 -3.23 9.71
C THR A 174 25.48 -3.83 8.49
N PRO A 175 26.83 -3.78 8.40
CA PRO A 175 27.56 -4.51 7.37
C PRO A 175 27.15 -5.98 7.37
N ILE A 176 26.76 -6.50 6.22
CA ILE A 176 26.32 -7.88 6.06
C ILE A 176 27.47 -8.77 5.59
N ASN A 177 27.50 -10.01 6.07
CA ASN A 177 28.29 -11.07 5.46
C ASN A 177 27.36 -11.88 4.55
N THR A 178 27.52 -11.73 3.24
CA THR A 178 26.67 -12.38 2.25
C THR A 178 26.78 -13.91 2.25
N GLU A 179 27.94 -14.46 2.63
CA GLU A 179 28.12 -15.91 2.74
C GLU A 179 27.31 -16.47 3.92
N LEU A 180 27.38 -15.83 5.09
CA LEU A 180 26.59 -16.24 6.26
C LEU A 180 25.08 -16.14 6.01
N LEU A 181 24.63 -15.10 5.31
CA LEU A 181 23.21 -14.95 4.95
C LEU A 181 22.76 -15.99 3.92
N ALA A 182 23.64 -16.37 3.00
CA ALA A 182 23.36 -17.44 2.05
C ALA A 182 23.26 -18.81 2.75
N ASP A 183 24.14 -19.08 3.71
CA ASP A 183 24.10 -20.30 4.52
C ASP A 183 22.82 -20.37 5.38
N GLU A 184 22.43 -19.26 6.01
CA GLU A 184 21.18 -19.15 6.76
C GLU A 184 19.96 -19.40 5.85
N LEU A 185 19.92 -18.79 4.67
CA LEU A 185 18.86 -19.01 3.69
C LEU A 185 18.77 -20.48 3.27
N ASN A 186 19.90 -21.11 2.95
CA ASN A 186 19.95 -22.52 2.57
C ASN A 186 19.43 -23.42 3.70
N SER A 187 19.83 -23.16 4.95
CA SER A 187 19.34 -23.89 6.12
C SER A 187 17.82 -23.76 6.31
N LEU A 188 17.25 -22.57 6.05
CA LEU A 188 15.80 -22.35 6.11
C LEU A 188 15.06 -23.10 4.99
N ILE A 189 15.63 -23.15 3.78
CA ILE A 189 15.06 -23.88 2.64
C ILE A 189 15.08 -25.40 2.90
N GLU A 190 16.22 -25.94 3.31
CA GLU A 190 16.35 -27.37 3.66
C GLU A 190 15.42 -27.74 4.83
N GLY A 191 15.30 -26.88 5.82
CA GLY A 191 14.35 -27.05 6.92
C GLY A 191 12.90 -27.15 6.43
N PHE A 192 12.52 -26.38 5.41
CA PHE A 192 11.19 -26.43 4.80
C PHE A 192 10.96 -27.72 3.99
N GLU A 193 11.97 -28.19 3.26
CA GLU A 193 11.88 -29.45 2.50
C GLU A 193 11.73 -30.67 3.42
N ASN A 194 12.34 -30.66 4.61
CA ASN A 194 12.27 -31.75 5.58
C ASN A 194 10.94 -31.83 6.37
N ILE A 195 10.04 -30.85 6.23
CA ILE A 195 8.73 -30.81 6.91
C ILE A 195 7.58 -31.20 5.94
N ASN A 196 7.86 -31.33 4.64
CA ASN A 196 6.92 -31.77 3.61
C ASN A 196 7.14 -33.24 3.22
#